data_AF-K2DRA9-F1
#
_entry.id   AF-K2DRA9-F1
#
_cell.length_a   1.000
_cell.length_b   1.000
_cell.length_c   1.000
_cell.angle_alpha   90.00
_cell.angle_beta   90.00
_cell.angle_gamma   90.00
#
_symmetry.space_group_name_H-M   'P 1'
#
loop_
_entity.id
_entity.type
_entity.pdbx_description
1 polymer ?
#
loop_
_entity_poly.entity_id
_entity_poly.type
_entity_poly.pdbx_seq_one_letter_code
_entity_poly.pdbx_strand_id
1 'polypeptide(L)'
;MPVEFKQPFAISDAKVDASYLRQMALFFITERLNITPTNINQSHNLILQYTDSRFYHEFANILDKEKQAVLKQNISSVFYPEEVIPNIKELSVLIKGSLAHWVGNTALAPTKKNYVIKFHYKSGDLKVVSFFETSNTEQVSNAKKE
;
A
#
# COMPACT_ATOMS: atom_id res chain seq x y z
N MET A 1 -15.32 -0.25 -33.33
CA MET A 1 -16.11 -1.28 -32.61
C MET A 1 -15.89 -1.07 -31.11
N PRO A 2 -16.92 -1.18 -30.25
CA PRO A 2 -16.72 -1.06 -28.82
C PRO A 2 -15.96 -2.30 -28.32
N VAL A 3 -14.96 -2.09 -27.48
CA VAL A 3 -14.17 -3.17 -26.86
C VAL A 3 -15.06 -3.83 -25.81
N GLU A 4 -15.58 -5.02 -26.12
CA GLU A 4 -16.24 -5.87 -25.13
C GLU A 4 -15.18 -6.44 -24.17
N PHE A 5 -15.15 -5.94 -22.94
CA PHE A 5 -14.42 -6.60 -21.85
C PHE A 5 -15.21 -7.85 -21.41
N LYS A 6 -15.02 -8.96 -22.14
CA LYS A 6 -15.46 -10.29 -21.71
C LYS A 6 -14.37 -10.92 -20.85
N GLN A 7 -14.35 -10.62 -19.56
CA GLN A 7 -13.92 -11.60 -18.57
C GLN A 7 -15.07 -11.86 -17.59
N PRO A 8 -15.56 -13.10 -17.49
CA PRO A 8 -16.55 -13.45 -16.48
C PRO A 8 -15.88 -13.31 -15.11
N PHE A 9 -16.41 -12.41 -14.27
CA PHE A 9 -16.13 -12.41 -12.84
C PHE A 9 -16.62 -13.74 -12.28
N ALA A 10 -15.71 -14.72 -12.18
CA ALA A 10 -16.00 -15.97 -11.50
C ALA A 10 -16.02 -15.70 -9.99
N ILE A 11 -17.17 -15.27 -9.50
CA ILE A 11 -17.48 -15.27 -8.07
C ILE A 11 -17.61 -16.76 -7.70
N SER A 12 -16.53 -17.31 -7.14
CA SER A 12 -16.57 -18.59 -6.43
C SER A 12 -16.15 -18.31 -4.99
N ASP A 13 -16.96 -18.80 -4.05
CA ASP A 13 -17.16 -18.45 -2.63
C ASP A 13 -15.96 -18.30 -1.67
N ALA A 14 -14.70 -18.09 -2.11
CA ALA A 14 -13.59 -17.95 -1.16
C ALA A 14 -12.33 -17.22 -1.67
N LYS A 15 -12.32 -16.69 -2.90
CA LYS A 15 -11.07 -16.17 -3.48
C LYS A 15 -11.15 -14.67 -3.70
N VAL A 16 -10.30 -13.95 -2.96
CA VAL A 16 -9.92 -12.56 -3.27
C VAL A 16 -9.41 -12.52 -4.72
N ASP A 17 -10.13 -11.82 -5.59
CA ASP A 17 -9.68 -11.64 -6.97
C ASP A 17 -8.56 -10.58 -7.07
N ALA A 18 -7.83 -10.60 -8.18
CA ALA A 18 -6.73 -9.66 -8.42
C ALA A 18 -7.18 -8.19 -8.45
N SER A 19 -8.42 -7.91 -8.87
CA SER A 19 -8.96 -6.55 -8.97
C SER A 19 -9.22 -5.99 -7.57
N TYR A 20 -9.84 -6.77 -6.70
CA TYR A 20 -10.08 -6.39 -5.31
C TYR A 20 -8.76 -6.17 -4.57
N LEU A 21 -7.80 -7.09 -4.71
CA LEU A 21 -6.47 -6.95 -4.10
C LEU A 21 -5.75 -5.68 -4.59
N ARG A 22 -5.84 -5.40 -5.90
CA ARG A 22 -5.30 -4.17 -6.51
C ARG A 22 -5.94 -2.91 -5.93
N GLN A 23 -7.26 -2.88 -5.81
CA GLN A 23 -8.00 -1.72 -5.27
C GLN A 23 -7.66 -1.47 -3.81
N MET A 24 -7.60 -2.52 -2.99
CA MET A 24 -7.24 -2.40 -1.57
C MET A 24 -5.79 -1.93 -1.39
N ALA A 25 -4.87 -2.40 -2.23
CA ALA A 25 -3.49 -1.94 -2.22
C ALA A 25 -3.35 -0.47 -2.65
N LEU A 26 -4.10 -0.04 -3.67
CA LEU A 26 -4.14 1.37 -4.10
C LEU A 26 -4.73 2.29 -3.03
N PHE A 27 -5.82 1.87 -2.39
CA PHE A 27 -6.40 2.58 -1.26
C PHE A 27 -5.37 2.72 -0.12
N PHE A 28 -4.78 1.61 0.32
CA PHE A 28 -3.84 1.61 1.43
C PHE A 28 -2.61 2.48 1.14
N ILE A 29 -1.98 2.34 -0.03
CA ILE A 29 -0.76 3.10 -0.34
C ILE A 29 -1.05 4.61 -0.46
N THR A 30 -2.23 4.97 -0.97
CA THR A 30 -2.68 6.37 -1.05
C THR A 30 -2.81 6.95 0.35
N GLU A 31 -3.55 6.29 1.25
CA GLU A 31 -3.69 6.77 2.62
C GLU A 31 -2.36 6.76 3.39
N ARG A 32 -1.47 5.81 3.08
CA ARG A 32 -0.18 5.69 3.76
C ARG A 32 0.88 6.69 3.29
N LEU A 33 0.79 7.21 2.06
CA LEU A 33 1.84 8.05 1.46
C LEU A 33 1.35 9.41 0.94
N ASN A 34 0.04 9.65 0.86
CA ASN A 34 -0.53 10.93 0.42
C ASN A 34 -0.94 11.76 1.64
N ILE A 35 0.05 12.21 2.39
CA ILE A 35 -0.14 12.86 3.67
C ILE A 35 0.26 14.34 3.65
N THR A 36 -0.39 15.09 4.51
CA THR A 36 -0.13 16.48 4.85
C THR A 36 -0.30 16.64 6.37
N PRO A 37 0.14 17.75 6.97
CA PRO A 37 -0.13 18.01 8.39
C PRO A 37 -1.63 18.07 8.72
N THR A 38 -2.48 18.36 7.73
CA THR A 38 -3.92 18.49 7.93
C THR A 38 -4.68 17.17 7.83
N ASN A 39 -4.25 16.22 6.98
CA ASN A 39 -4.96 14.96 6.78
C ASN A 39 -4.36 13.76 7.54
N ILE A 40 -3.13 13.88 8.06
CA ILE A 40 -2.37 12.73 8.57
C ILE A 40 -3.10 11.93 9.66
N ASN A 41 -3.83 12.61 10.55
CA ASN A 41 -4.62 11.94 11.58
C ASN A 41 -5.72 11.06 10.98
N GLN A 42 -6.45 11.59 9.99
CA GLN A 42 -7.52 10.85 9.34
C GLN A 42 -6.98 9.67 8.56
N SER A 43 -5.91 9.87 7.77
CA SER A 43 -5.29 8.79 7.01
C SER A 43 -4.73 7.69 7.92
N HIS A 44 -4.08 8.04 9.03
CA HIS A 44 -3.60 7.05 10.02
C HIS A 44 -4.75 6.25 10.64
N ASN A 45 -5.84 6.92 11.02
CA ASN A 45 -7.02 6.26 11.56
C ASN A 45 -7.66 5.30 10.55
N LEU A 46 -7.68 5.66 9.26
CA LEU A 46 -8.19 4.79 8.20
C LEU A 46 -7.32 3.55 8.04
N ILE A 47 -6.01 3.68 7.81
CA ILE A 47 -5.14 2.52 7.59
C ILE A 47 -5.08 1.56 8.78
N LEU A 48 -5.21 2.07 10.01
CA LEU A 48 -5.28 1.24 11.22
C LEU A 48 -6.54 0.35 11.27
N GLN A 49 -7.68 0.79 10.72
CA GLN A 49 -8.90 -0.04 10.63
C GLN A 49 -8.75 -1.24 9.68
N TYR A 50 -7.85 -1.11 8.70
CA TYR A 50 -7.51 -2.17 7.74
C TYR A 50 -6.26 -2.96 8.13
N THR A 51 -5.63 -2.65 9.28
CA THR A 51 -4.47 -3.37 9.78
C THR A 51 -4.92 -4.58 10.62
N ASP A 52 -4.25 -5.72 10.45
CA ASP A 52 -4.53 -6.91 11.27
C ASP A 52 -4.18 -6.61 12.73
N SER A 53 -5.08 -6.99 13.65
CA SER A 53 -4.96 -6.72 15.09
C SER A 53 -3.61 -7.10 15.70
N ARG A 54 -2.93 -8.13 15.17
CA ARG A 54 -1.61 -8.57 15.63
C ARG A 54 -0.52 -7.53 15.43
N PHE A 55 -0.65 -6.66 14.42
CA PHE A 55 0.33 -5.64 14.05
C PHE A 55 -0.14 -4.22 14.41
N TYR A 56 -1.37 -4.07 14.91
CA TYR A 56 -1.97 -2.77 15.18
C TYR A 56 -1.10 -1.88 16.08
N HIS A 57 -0.68 -2.39 17.24
CA HIS A 57 0.06 -1.59 18.22
C HIS A 57 1.43 -1.16 17.71
N GLU A 58 2.16 -2.06 17.05
CA GLU A 58 3.45 -1.75 16.45
C GLU A 58 3.30 -0.69 15.36
N PHE A 59 2.31 -0.86 14.49
CA PHE A 59 2.09 0.07 13.39
C PHE A 59 1.61 1.43 13.89
N ALA A 60 0.69 1.48 14.86
CA ALA A 60 0.25 2.72 15.48
C ALA A 60 1.42 3.53 16.08
N ASN A 61 2.37 2.86 16.74
CA ASN A 61 3.56 3.51 17.28
C ASN A 61 4.47 4.10 16.18
N ILE A 62 4.61 3.41 15.04
CA ILE A 62 5.35 3.93 13.88
C ILE A 62 4.66 5.17 13.33
N LEU A 63 3.35 5.08 13.10
CA LEU A 63 2.53 6.17 12.58
C LEU A 63 2.53 7.39 13.51
N ASP A 64 2.53 7.20 14.83
CA ASP A 64 2.60 8.32 15.77
C ASP A 64 3.95 9.04 15.72
N LYS A 65 5.07 8.31 15.61
CA LYS A 65 6.40 8.92 15.43
C LYS A 65 6.49 9.70 14.10
N GLU A 66 6.01 9.10 13.01
CA GLU A 66 5.94 9.74 11.69
C GLU A 66 5.10 11.01 11.74
N LYS A 67 3.93 10.96 12.39
CA LYS A 67 3.05 12.12 12.58
C LYS A 67 3.76 13.28 13.28
N GLN A 68 4.51 13.02 14.36
CA GLN A 68 5.24 14.09 15.04
C GLN A 68 6.27 14.76 14.12
N ALA A 69 6.97 13.98 13.29
CA ALA A 69 7.91 14.53 12.32
C ALA A 69 7.21 15.38 11.25
N VAL A 70 6.08 14.90 10.74
CA VAL A 70 5.27 15.58 9.73
C VAL A 70 4.73 16.92 10.24
N LEU A 71 4.17 16.94 11.44
CA LEU A 71 3.65 18.16 12.06
C LEU A 71 4.77 19.16 12.37
N LYS A 72 5.88 18.69 12.95
CA LYS A 72 6.99 19.57 13.35
C LYS A 72 7.69 20.23 12.17
N GLN A 73 7.85 19.51 11.07
CA GLN A 73 8.62 19.97 9.90
C GLN A 73 7.72 20.46 8.75
N ASN A 74 6.40 20.46 8.93
CA ASN A 74 5.43 20.80 7.89
C ASN A 74 5.67 19.97 6.60
N ILE A 75 5.80 18.65 6.77
CA ILE A 75 6.07 17.73 5.65
C ILE A 75 4.77 17.38 4.95
N SER A 76 4.80 17.32 3.62
CA SER A 76 3.76 16.65 2.84
C SER A 76 4.36 15.70 1.83
N SER A 77 3.56 14.74 1.37
CA SER A 77 3.97 13.78 0.37
C SER A 77 2.83 13.32 -0.50
N VAL A 78 3.17 12.91 -1.72
CA VAL A 78 2.26 12.26 -2.65
C VAL A 78 3.02 11.15 -3.36
N PHE A 79 2.44 9.97 -3.39
CA PHE A 79 2.92 8.86 -4.18
C PHE A 79 2.11 8.74 -5.47
N TYR A 80 2.81 8.59 -6.59
CA TYR A 80 2.24 8.42 -7.92
C TYR A 80 2.49 6.99 -8.39
N PRO A 81 1.49 6.09 -8.31
CA PRO A 81 1.62 4.72 -8.79
C PRO A 81 1.80 4.68 -10.31
N GLU A 82 2.77 3.89 -10.77
CA GLU A 82 3.09 3.69 -12.19
C GLU A 82 2.76 2.25 -12.61
N GLU A 83 3.08 1.27 -11.75
CA GLU A 83 2.73 -0.13 -11.93
C GLU A 83 2.12 -0.69 -10.65
N VAL A 84 1.07 -1.50 -10.78
CA VAL A 84 0.42 -2.22 -9.66
C VAL A 84 0.26 -3.67 -10.07
N ILE A 85 0.97 -4.57 -9.39
CA ILE A 85 1.14 -5.96 -9.77
C ILE A 85 0.63 -6.85 -8.62
N PRO A 86 -0.63 -7.31 -8.67
CA PRO A 86 -1.19 -8.20 -7.66
C PRO A 86 -0.71 -9.65 -7.85
N ASN A 87 -0.41 -10.31 -6.73
CA ASN A 87 -0.12 -11.73 -6.62
C ASN A 87 -1.15 -12.38 -5.69
N ILE A 88 -2.17 -13.02 -6.28
CA ILE A 88 -3.26 -13.67 -5.55
C ILE A 88 -2.75 -14.83 -4.69
N LYS A 89 -1.73 -15.58 -5.16
CA LYS A 89 -1.22 -16.77 -4.44
C LYS A 89 -0.59 -16.38 -3.11
N GLU A 90 0.19 -15.30 -3.11
CA GLU A 90 0.89 -14.78 -1.93
C GLU A 90 0.09 -13.69 -1.20
N LEU A 91 -1.14 -13.40 -1.64
CA LEU A 91 -1.95 -12.26 -1.18
C LEU A 91 -1.12 -10.98 -0.99
N SER A 92 -0.38 -10.61 -2.02
CA SER A 92 0.48 -9.43 -1.99
C SER A 92 0.37 -8.59 -3.25
N VAL A 93 0.76 -7.32 -3.15
CA VAL A 93 0.79 -6.40 -4.29
C VAL A 93 2.10 -5.64 -4.29
N LEU A 94 2.82 -5.71 -5.40
CA LEU A 94 3.96 -4.84 -5.68
C LEU A 94 3.44 -3.56 -6.36
N ILE A 95 3.79 -2.40 -5.82
CA ILE A 95 3.47 -1.10 -6.38
C ILE A 95 4.76 -0.37 -6.67
N LYS A 96 4.99 -0.02 -7.93
CA LYS A 96 6.11 0.84 -8.35
C LYS A 96 5.58 2.23 -8.65
N GLY A 97 6.37 3.25 -8.32
CA GLY A 97 5.97 4.62 -8.58
C GLY A 97 7.03 5.62 -8.20
N SER A 98 6.60 6.87 -8.14
CA SER A 98 7.42 8.00 -7.71
C SER A 98 6.83 8.65 -6.47
N LEU A 99 7.68 8.93 -5.49
CA LEU A 99 7.30 9.61 -4.25
C LEU A 99 7.84 11.04 -4.29
N ALA A 100 6.91 12.00 -4.25
CA ALA A 100 7.21 13.41 -4.12
C ALA A 100 7.02 13.86 -2.66
N HIS A 101 7.90 14.75 -2.21
CA HIS A 101 7.90 15.29 -0.86
C HIS A 101 8.09 16.79 -0.87
N TRP A 102 7.49 17.44 0.12
CA TRP A 102 7.72 18.84 0.44
C TRP A 102 8.03 18.99 1.92
N VAL A 103 8.92 19.94 2.23
CA VAL A 103 9.17 20.41 3.60
C VAL A 103 8.85 21.90 3.61
N GLY A 104 7.74 22.26 4.23
CA GLY A 104 7.16 23.60 4.09
C GLY A 104 6.82 23.90 2.62
N ASN A 105 7.45 24.93 2.05
CA ASN A 105 7.25 25.34 0.66
C ASN A 105 8.32 24.78 -0.30
N THR A 106 9.28 24.00 0.21
CA THR A 106 10.37 23.47 -0.61
C THR A 106 10.03 22.07 -1.10
N ALA A 107 9.94 21.91 -2.43
CA ALA A 107 9.81 20.61 -3.07
C ALA A 107 11.16 19.88 -3.14
N LEU A 108 11.16 18.60 -2.81
CA LEU A 108 12.31 17.71 -3.03
C LEU A 108 12.18 17.00 -4.38
N ALA A 109 13.30 16.55 -4.93
CA ALA A 109 13.30 15.76 -6.16
C ALA A 109 12.49 14.46 -5.95
N PRO A 110 11.52 14.13 -6.83
CA PRO A 110 10.80 12.88 -6.73
C PRO A 110 11.73 11.68 -6.81
N THR A 111 11.49 10.67 -5.97
CA THR A 111 12.31 9.46 -5.92
C THR A 111 11.51 8.25 -6.42
N LYS A 112 12.15 7.37 -7.19
CA LYS A 112 11.54 6.09 -7.58
C LYS A 112 11.50 5.17 -6.37
N LYS A 113 10.32 4.63 -6.08
CA LYS A 113 10.06 3.80 -4.91
C LYS A 113 9.21 2.60 -5.32
N ASN A 114 9.53 1.45 -4.75
CA ASN A 114 8.71 0.26 -4.90
C ASN A 114 8.28 -0.21 -3.52
N TYR A 115 7.01 -0.54 -3.39
CA TYR A 115 6.42 -1.00 -2.13
C TYR A 115 5.75 -2.34 -2.34
N VAL A 116 5.86 -3.20 -1.33
CA VAL A 116 5.08 -4.43 -1.26
C VAL A 116 4.10 -4.31 -0.10
N ILE A 117 2.83 -4.54 -0.39
CA ILE A 117 1.78 -4.72 0.63
C ILE A 117 1.43 -6.19 0.68
N LYS A 118 1.45 -6.79 1.86
CA LYS A 118 0.97 -8.15 2.11
C LYS A 118 -0.33 -8.10 2.88
N PHE A 119 -1.24 -8.98 2.50
CA PHE A 119 -2.58 -9.10 3.07
C PHE A 119 -2.79 -10.48 3.68
N HIS A 120 -3.76 -10.55 4.57
CA HIS A 120 -4.33 -11.77 5.10
C HIS A 120 -5.83 -11.70 4.89
N TYR A 121 -6.42 -12.79 4.40
CA TYR A 121 -7.85 -12.92 4.16
C TYR A 121 -8.42 -14.01 5.05
N LYS A 122 -9.36 -13.65 5.93
CA LYS A 122 -10.04 -14.60 6.81
C LYS A 122 -11.50 -14.21 6.98
N SER A 123 -12.40 -15.16 6.71
CA SER A 123 -13.85 -15.00 6.95
C SER A 123 -14.45 -13.74 6.32
N GLY A 124 -14.02 -13.38 5.12
CA GLY A 124 -14.51 -12.18 4.41
C GLY A 124 -13.76 -10.89 4.71
N ASP A 125 -12.88 -10.86 5.70
CA ASP A 125 -12.11 -9.66 6.07
C ASP A 125 -10.69 -9.74 5.49
N LEU A 126 -10.32 -8.71 4.71
CA LEU A 126 -8.98 -8.54 4.16
C LEU A 126 -8.24 -7.50 5.00
N LYS A 127 -7.16 -7.93 5.67
CA LYS A 127 -6.33 -7.07 6.50
C LYS A 127 -4.91 -6.96 5.96
N VAL A 128 -4.31 -5.79 6.11
CA VAL A 128 -2.88 -5.57 5.87
C VAL A 128 -2.10 -6.16 7.02
N VAL A 129 -1.09 -6.96 6.68
CA VAL A 129 -0.16 -7.58 7.65
C VAL A 129 1.27 -7.08 7.51
N SER A 130 1.62 -6.51 6.36
CA SER A 130 2.95 -5.94 6.14
C SER A 130 2.95 -4.91 5.02
N PHE A 131 3.78 -3.87 5.19
CA PHE A 131 4.08 -2.86 4.20
C PHE A 131 5.57 -2.52 4.29
N PHE A 132 6.31 -2.64 3.20
CA PHE A 132 7.74 -2.32 3.17
C PHE A 132 8.18 -1.81 1.80
N GLU A 133 9.19 -0.94 1.80
CA GLU A 133 9.90 -0.52 0.59
C GLU A 133 10.84 -1.64 0.12
N THR A 134 10.95 -1.86 -1.19
CA THR A 134 11.90 -2.79 -1.79
C THR A 134 12.73 -2.10 -2.87
N SER A 135 14.06 -2.30 -2.81
CA SER A 135 14.96 -1.92 -3.89
C SER A 135 14.77 -2.91 -5.04
N ASN A 136 14.48 -2.43 -6.24
CA ASN A 136 14.30 -3.30 -7.41
C ASN A 136 15.66 -3.93 -7.78
N THR A 137 16.01 -5.04 -7.14
CA THR A 137 17.10 -5.95 -7.52
C THR A 137 16.68 -7.33 -7.01
N GLU A 138 16.08 -8.11 -7.91
CA GLU A 138 15.88 -9.57 -7.86
C GLU A 138 15.64 -10.22 -6.49
N GLN A 139 14.37 -10.37 -6.09
CA GLN A 139 13.93 -11.52 -5.26
C GLN A 139 12.51 -11.95 -5.64
N VAL A 140 12.35 -12.46 -6.87
CA VAL A 140 11.33 -13.47 -7.21
C VAL A 140 12.02 -14.60 -7.98
N SER A 141 13.09 -15.12 -7.42
CA SER A 141 13.75 -16.34 -7.87
C SER A 141 14.46 -16.97 -6.68
N ASN A 142 13.68 -17.58 -5.78
CA ASN A 142 14.13 -18.73 -4.99
C ASN A 142 12.90 -19.50 -4.50
N ALA A 143 12.26 -20.18 -5.45
CA ALA A 143 11.41 -21.34 -5.20
C ALA A 143 11.66 -22.36 -6.31
N LYS A 144 12.91 -22.83 -6.40
CA LYS A 144 13.27 -24.10 -7.05
C LYS A 144 14.44 -24.71 -6.28
N LYS A 145 14.24 -25.96 -5.87
CA LYS A 145 15.07 -26.85 -5.01
C LYS A 145 14.88 -26.50 -3.54
N GLU A 146 14.25 -27.35 -2.73
CA GLU A 146 14.56 -28.77 -2.51
C GLU A 146 13.36 -29.73 -2.65
#